data_AF-A0A501VV78-F1
#
_entry.id   AF-A0A501VV78-F1
#
_cell.length_a   1.000
_cell.length_b   1.000
_cell.length_c   1.000
_cell.angle_alpha   90.00
_cell.angle_beta   90.00
_cell.angle_gamma   90.00
#
_symmetry.space_group_name_H-M   'P 1'
#
loop_
_entity.id
_entity.type
_entity.pdbx_description
1 polymer ?
#
loop_
_entity_poly.entity_id
_entity_poly.type
_entity_poly.pdbx_seq_one_letter_code
_entity_poly.pdbx_strand_id
1 'polypeptide(L)'
;MNWHPLTSVEQLDEIVEESKETPVVIFKHSTACSISSTAKSRLERQWAGAGLDHVKPYYLDLLRYRPVSNEVAEVLQVTHQSPQLLLLQDGMCTYDASHLSISVDAIKKHIKA
;
A
#
# COMPACT_ATOMS: atom_id res chain seq x y z
N MET A 1 -8.13 -10.75 -3.48
CA MET A 1 -7.13 -9.98 -2.71
C MET A 1 -7.42 -10.16 -1.24
N ASN A 2 -6.42 -10.50 -0.43
CA ASN A 2 -6.60 -10.68 1.01
C ASN A 2 -5.73 -9.66 1.75
N TRP A 3 -6.36 -8.65 2.35
CA TRP A 3 -5.66 -7.55 2.99
C TRP A 3 -5.08 -7.96 4.34
N HIS A 4 -3.78 -7.76 4.52
CA HIS A 4 -3.12 -7.85 5.82
C HIS A 4 -3.29 -6.53 6.57
N PRO A 5 -3.90 -6.52 7.76
CA PRO A 5 -4.08 -5.27 8.51
C PRO A 5 -2.74 -4.78 9.05
N LEU A 6 -2.41 -3.51 8.75
CA LEU A 6 -1.31 -2.77 9.36
C LEU A 6 -1.89 -1.89 10.47
N THR A 7 -1.59 -2.20 11.73
CA THR A 7 -2.23 -1.61 12.91
C THR A 7 -1.27 -1.10 13.96
N SER A 8 0.01 -1.48 13.88
CA SER A 8 1.06 -1.03 14.79
C SER A 8 2.32 -0.63 14.03
N VAL A 9 3.20 0.14 14.69
CA VAL A 9 4.44 0.64 14.10
C VAL A 9 5.46 -0.49 13.94
N GLU A 10 5.48 -1.43 14.89
CA GLU A 10 6.38 -2.59 14.90
C GLU A 10 6.18 -3.49 13.68
N GLN A 11 4.96 -3.55 13.14
CA GLN A 11 4.67 -4.27 11.89
C GLN A 11 5.31 -3.61 10.67
N LEU A 12 5.64 -2.32 10.73
CA LEU A 12 6.25 -1.60 9.61
C LEU A 12 7.66 -2.11 9.34
N ASP A 13 8.46 -2.35 10.39
CA ASP A 13 9.80 -2.91 10.26
C ASP A 13 9.74 -4.32 9.63
N GLU A 14 8.79 -5.14 10.06
CA GLU A 14 8.55 -6.47 9.48
C GLU A 14 8.17 -6.38 7.99
N ILE A 15 7.30 -5.43 7.62
CA ILE A 15 6.89 -5.18 6.24
C ILE A 15 8.09 -4.73 5.38
N VAL A 16 8.95 -3.87 5.92
CA VAL A 16 10.15 -3.39 5.23
C VAL A 16 11.13 -4.55 5.00
N GLU A 17 11.38 -5.37 6.00
CA GLU A 17 12.22 -6.58 5.84
C GLU A 17 11.60 -7.57 4.85
N GLU A 18 10.30 -7.85 4.95
CA GLU A 18 9.58 -8.74 4.04
C GLU A 18 9.66 -8.26 2.59
N SER A 19 9.64 -6.94 2.37
CA SER A 19 9.75 -6.34 1.03
C SER A 19 11.07 -6.64 0.30
N LYS A 20 12.09 -7.13 1.01
CA LYS A 20 13.35 -7.60 0.43
C LYS A 20 13.24 -8.98 -0.23
N GLU A 21 12.31 -9.82 0.25
CA GLU A 21 12.09 -11.16 -0.28
C GLU A 21 10.89 -11.20 -1.22
N THR A 22 9.83 -10.44 -0.91
CA THR A 22 8.56 -10.45 -1.64
C THR A 22 8.04 -9.02 -1.78
N PRO A 23 7.66 -8.55 -2.98
CA PRO A 23 7.12 -7.20 -3.12
C PRO A 23 5.89 -6.99 -2.23
N VAL A 24 5.85 -5.86 -1.52
CA VAL A 24 4.74 -5.52 -0.62
C VAL A 24 4.03 -4.29 -1.15
N VAL A 25 2.69 -4.24 -1.04
CA VAL A 25 1.95 -2.99 -1.21
C VAL A 25 1.27 -2.56 0.07
N ILE A 26 1.29 -1.26 0.38
CA ILE A 26 0.56 -0.69 1.50
C ILE A 26 -0.49 0.27 0.94
N PHE A 27 -1.77 0.02 1.24
CA PHE A 27 -2.86 0.92 0.92
C PHE A 27 -3.31 1.69 2.15
N LYS A 28 -3.02 3.00 2.19
CA LYS A 28 -3.50 3.93 3.21
C LYS A 28 -4.91 4.38 2.84
N HIS A 29 -5.86 4.02 3.69
CA HIS A 29 -7.27 4.25 3.45
C HIS A 29 -7.88 5.12 4.55
N SER A 30 -8.52 6.22 4.15
CA SER A 30 -9.42 6.98 5.02
C SER A 30 -10.85 6.47 4.85
N THR A 31 -11.38 5.81 5.89
CA THR A 31 -12.73 5.19 5.87
C THR A 31 -13.87 6.21 5.78
N ALA A 32 -13.61 7.48 6.10
CA ALA A 32 -14.60 8.57 5.97
C ALA A 32 -14.58 9.27 4.59
N CYS A 33 -13.68 8.90 3.68
CA CYS A 33 -13.53 9.54 2.38
C CYS A 33 -14.08 8.68 1.24
N SER A 34 -15.10 9.17 0.54
CA SER A 34 -15.73 8.45 -0.59
C SER A 34 -14.76 8.16 -1.75
N ILE A 35 -13.80 9.06 -2.00
CA ILE A 35 -12.74 8.86 -3.00
C ILE A 35 -11.84 7.69 -2.58
N SER A 36 -11.54 7.57 -1.29
CA SER A 36 -10.73 6.46 -0.75
C SER A 36 -11.44 5.11 -0.88
N SER A 37 -12.75 5.06 -0.59
CA SER A 37 -13.58 3.86 -0.82
C SER A 37 -13.63 3.48 -2.30
N THR A 38 -13.79 4.46 -3.18
CA THR A 38 -13.80 4.23 -4.63
C THR A 38 -12.46 3.70 -5.13
N ALA A 39 -11.35 4.26 -4.67
CA ALA A 39 -10.00 3.78 -5.00
C ALA A 39 -9.78 2.34 -4.53
N LYS A 40 -10.17 2.02 -3.29
CA LYS A 40 -10.09 0.66 -2.74
C LYS A 40 -10.86 -0.36 -3.59
N SER A 41 -12.13 -0.08 -3.88
CA SER A 41 -12.97 -1.00 -4.68
C SER A 41 -12.47 -1.18 -6.12
N ARG A 42 -11.89 -0.14 -6.72
CA ARG A 42 -11.24 -0.25 -8.04
C ARG A 42 -10.01 -1.14 -7.97
N LEU A 43 -9.16 -0.91 -6.97
CA LEU A 43 -7.94 -1.68 -6.74
C LEU A 43 -8.27 -3.17 -6.55
N GLU A 44 -9.20 -3.50 -5.64
CA GLU A 44 -9.61 -4.89 -5.37
C GLU A 44 -10.14 -5.61 -6.62
N ARG A 45 -10.94 -4.92 -7.44
CA ARG A 45 -11.48 -5.49 -8.69
C ARG A 45 -10.38 -5.72 -9.73
N GLN A 46 -9.48 -4.77 -9.90
CA GLN A 46 -8.38 -4.87 -10.88
C GLN A 46 -7.29 -5.84 -10.44
N TRP A 47 -7.14 -6.08 -9.13
CA TRP A 47 -6.18 -7.03 -8.59
C TRP A 47 -6.53 -8.49 -8.94
N ALA A 48 -7.82 -8.81 -9.03
CA ALA A 48 -8.27 -10.13 -9.43
C ALA A 48 -7.86 -10.44 -10.88
N GLY A 49 -7.10 -11.50 -11.09
CA GLY A 49 -6.57 -11.87 -12.42
C GLY A 49 -5.38 -11.00 -12.88
N ALA A 50 -4.80 -10.20 -11.99
CA ALA A 50 -3.67 -9.34 -12.32
C ALA A 50 -2.33 -10.07 -12.42
N GLY A 51 -2.21 -11.31 -11.91
CA GLY A 51 -0.92 -11.99 -11.76
C GLY A 51 -0.05 -11.40 -10.64
N LEU A 52 -0.68 -10.74 -9.66
CA LEU A 52 -0.02 -10.11 -8.51
C LEU A 52 -0.11 -10.99 -7.26
N ASP A 53 -0.23 -12.31 -7.44
CA ASP A 53 -0.37 -13.27 -6.33
C ASP A 53 0.90 -13.38 -5.48
N HIS A 54 2.05 -12.98 -6.04
CA HIS A 54 3.34 -12.87 -5.37
C HIS A 54 3.54 -11.52 -4.68
N VAL A 55 2.56 -10.62 -4.70
CA VAL A 55 2.65 -9.30 -4.06
C VAL A 55 1.78 -9.31 -2.82
N LYS A 56 2.37 -9.05 -1.66
CA LYS A 56 1.65 -9.12 -0.39
C LYS A 56 0.96 -7.78 -0.09
N PRO A 57 -0.37 -7.74 0.08
CA PRO A 57 -1.07 -6.48 0.26
C PRO A 57 -1.40 -6.18 1.72
N TYR A 58 -1.02 -5.00 2.17
CA TYR A 58 -1.34 -4.45 3.48
C TYR A 58 -2.34 -3.31 3.40
N TYR A 59 -3.22 -3.27 4.37
CA TYR A 59 -4.27 -2.26 4.50
C TYR A 59 -4.10 -1.51 5.80
N LEU A 60 -4.04 -0.18 5.70
CA LEU A 60 -3.97 0.71 6.85
C LEU A 60 -5.24 1.57 6.92
N ASP A 61 -6.03 1.38 7.97
CA ASP A 61 -7.08 2.33 8.34
C ASP A 61 -6.45 3.56 8.98
N LEU A 62 -6.22 4.59 8.16
CA LEU A 62 -5.55 5.81 8.54
C LEU A 62 -6.29 6.56 9.66
N LEU A 63 -7.62 6.49 9.70
CA LEU A 63 -8.39 7.22 10.71
C LEU A 63 -8.24 6.58 12.10
N ARG A 64 -8.13 5.25 12.15
CA ARG A 64 -7.92 4.50 13.39
C ARG A 64 -6.45 4.50 13.82
N TYR A 65 -5.52 4.46 12.88
CA TYR A 65 -4.09 4.27 13.13
C TYR A 65 -3.25 5.41 12.55
N ARG A 66 -3.62 6.66 12.90
CA ARG A 66 -2.88 7.86 12.48
C ARG A 66 -1.37 7.80 12.79
N PRO A 67 -0.94 7.36 14.00
CA PRO A 67 0.50 7.24 14.29
C PRO A 67 1.22 6.33 13.31
N VAL A 68 0.65 5.15 13.01
CA VAL A 68 1.20 4.20 12.04
C VAL A 68 1.24 4.81 10.63
N SER A 69 0.21 5.58 10.25
CA SER A 69 0.16 6.23 8.94
C SER A 69 1.22 7.32 8.73
N ASN A 70 1.54 8.04 9.80
CA ASN A 70 2.62 9.03 9.83
C ASN A 70 3.97 8.32 9.79
N GLU A 71 4.17 7.28 10.60
CA GLU A 71 5.40 6.49 10.61
C GLU A 71 5.72 5.90 9.23
N VAL A 72 4.71 5.34 8.55
CA VAL A 72 4.88 4.84 7.17
C VAL A 72 5.36 5.95 6.23
N ALA A 73 4.90 7.18 6.40
CA ALA A 73 5.37 8.30 5.58
C ALA A 73 6.82 8.69 5.91
N GLU A 74 7.19 8.68 7.18
CA GLU A 74 8.53 9.01 7.66
C GLU A 74 9.56 7.94 7.26
N VAL A 75 9.32 6.68 7.59
CA VAL A 75 10.24 5.55 7.29
C VAL A 75 10.45 5.40 5.78
N LEU A 76 9.37 5.47 4.99
CA LEU A 76 9.45 5.30 3.54
C LEU A 76 9.82 6.59 2.80
N GLN A 77 10.02 7.70 3.52
CA GLN A 77 10.39 9.01 2.97
C GLN A 77 9.41 9.49 1.87
N VAL A 78 8.11 9.24 2.06
CA VAL A 78 7.05 9.64 1.13
C VAL A 78 6.15 10.70 1.76
N THR A 79 5.57 11.57 0.93
CA THR A 79 4.55 12.52 1.42
C THR A 79 3.30 11.76 1.83
N HIS A 80 2.78 12.03 3.03
CA HIS A 80 1.52 11.45 3.49
C HIS A 80 0.35 11.88 2.58
N GLN A 81 -0.39 10.91 2.05
CA GLN A 81 -1.59 11.12 1.25
C GLN A 81 -2.68 10.11 1.61
N SER A 82 -3.94 10.41 1.26
CA SER A 82 -5.06 9.47 1.39
C SER A 82 -6.18 9.76 0.38
N PRO A 83 -6.62 8.77 -0.42
CA PRO A 83 -6.09 7.42 -0.50
C PRO A 83 -4.68 7.42 -1.10
N GLN A 84 -3.81 6.53 -0.62
CA GLN A 84 -2.46 6.35 -1.12
C GLN A 84 -2.11 4.87 -1.20
N LEU A 85 -1.45 4.48 -2.27
CA LEU A 85 -0.88 3.16 -2.47
C LEU A 85 0.63 3.28 -2.59
N LEU A 86 1.35 2.47 -1.82
CA LEU A 86 2.81 2.39 -1.83
C LEU A 86 3.20 0.98 -2.30
N LEU A 87 4.19 0.88 -3.17
CA LEU A 87 4.87 -0.37 -3.52
C LEU A 87 6.25 -0.35 -2.88
N LEU A 88 6.54 -1.38 -2.09
CA LEU A 88 7.80 -1.59 -1.42
C LEU A 88 8.53 -2.76 -2.07
N GLN A 89 9.80 -2.55 -2.39
CA GLN A 89 10.73 -3.57 -2.88
C GLN A 89 12.13 -3.28 -2.34
N ASP A 90 12.87 -4.32 -1.98
CA ASP A 90 14.24 -4.20 -1.48
C ASP A 90 14.36 -3.30 -0.23
N GLY A 91 13.32 -3.27 0.62
CA GLY A 91 13.28 -2.43 1.82
C GLY A 91 12.93 -0.96 1.58
N MET A 92 12.57 -0.57 0.35
CA MET A 92 12.34 0.82 -0.03
C MET A 92 11.03 1.00 -0.78
N CYS A 93 10.41 2.17 -0.68
CA CYS A 93 9.25 2.53 -1.50
C CYS A 93 9.70 2.87 -2.93
N THR A 94 9.41 1.99 -3.90
CA THR A 94 9.81 2.15 -5.30
C THR A 94 8.75 2.82 -6.16
N TYR A 95 7.50 2.86 -5.70
CA TYR A 95 6.40 3.55 -6.36
C TYR A 95 5.35 4.00 -5.35
N ASP A 96 4.89 5.24 -5.49
CA ASP A 96 3.76 5.78 -4.75
C ASP A 96 2.72 6.39 -5.70
N ALA A 97 1.44 6.20 -5.36
CA ALA A 97 0.34 6.82 -6.08
C ALA A 97 -0.79 7.17 -5.13
N SER A 98 -1.53 8.23 -5.42
CA SER A 98 -2.66 8.67 -4.61
C SER A 98 -3.89 8.95 -5.48
N HIS A 99 -5.06 8.96 -4.84
CA HIS A 99 -6.33 9.35 -5.48
C HIS A 99 -6.61 8.59 -6.79
N LEU A 100 -6.70 9.31 -7.91
CA LEU A 100 -7.00 8.76 -9.24
C LEU A 100 -5.76 8.18 -9.94
N SER A 101 -4.57 8.45 -9.43
CA SER A 101 -3.31 7.93 -9.99
C SER A 101 -3.06 6.47 -9.63
N ILE A 102 -3.81 5.93 -8.65
CA ILE A 102 -3.69 4.54 -8.22
C ILE A 102 -4.15 3.61 -9.35
N SER A 103 -3.23 2.81 -9.88
CA SER A 103 -3.46 1.92 -11.01
C SER A 103 -2.72 0.60 -10.84
N VAL A 104 -3.43 -0.51 -10.99
CA VAL A 104 -2.84 -1.86 -10.96
C VAL A 104 -1.84 -2.06 -12.10
N ASP A 105 -2.13 -1.53 -13.28
CA ASP A 105 -1.22 -1.62 -14.43
C ASP A 105 0.09 -0.86 -14.20
N ALA A 106 0.06 0.25 -13.44
CA ALA A 106 1.26 0.96 -13.06
C ALA A 106 2.12 0.10 -12.12
N ILE A 107 1.51 -0.49 -11.08
CA ILE A 107 2.21 -1.38 -10.13
C ILE A 107 2.93 -2.51 -10.89
N LYS A 108 2.24 -3.19 -11.83
CA LYS A 108 2.83 -4.27 -12.63
C LYS A 108 4.09 -3.87 -13.38
N LYS A 109 4.15 -2.62 -13.88
CA LYS A 109 5.32 -2.10 -14.60
C LYS A 109 6.49 -1.78 -13.67
N HIS A 110 6.21 -1.51 -12.39
CA HIS A 110 7.21 -1.17 -11.39
C HIS A 110 7.70 -2.37 -10.58
N ILE A 111 6.99 -3.51 -10.63
CA ILE A 111 7.48 -4.75 -10.03
C ILE A 111 8.66 -5.26 -10.86
N LYS A 112 9.85 -5.23 -10.25
CA LYS A 112 11.02 -5.96 -10.76
C LYS A 112 10.70 -7.46 -10.90
N ALA A 113 11.02 -8.02 -12.06
CA ALA A 113 10.93 -9.45 -12.36
C ALA A 113 12.05 -10.26 -11.70
#